data_AF-A0A5C7PAK4-F1
#
_entry.id   AF-A0A5C7PAK4-F1
#
_cell.length_a   1.000
_cell.length_b   1.000
_cell.length_c   1.000
_cell.angle_alpha   90.00
_cell.angle_beta   90.00
_cell.angle_gamma   90.00
#
_symmetry.space_group_name_H-M   'P 1'
#
loop_
_entity.id
_entity.type
_entity.pdbx_description
1 polymer ?
#
loop_
_entity_poly.entity_id
_entity_poly.type
_entity_poly.pdbx_seq_one_letter_code
_entity_poly.pdbx_strand_id
1 'polypeptide(L)' 'MRDQIRSRIADLSALAAKTQATERRILEQAERRLEQIAGRLEEIKPRVLLDESLSDEYQRLILERGKLGLVVAQARRALG' A
#
# COMPACT_ATOMS: atom_id res chain seq x y z
N MET A 1 10.74 -38.22 15.21
CA MET A 1 11.61 -37.10 14.79
C MET A 1 11.34 -36.65 13.34
N ARG A 2 11.30 -37.54 12.33
CA ARG A 2 10.95 -37.16 10.94
C ARG A 2 9.57 -36.51 10.79
N ASP A 3 8.56 -36.98 11.51
CA ASP A 3 7.20 -36.42 11.40
C ASP A 3 7.06 -35.02 12.01
N GLN A 4 7.81 -34.72 13.07
CA GLN A 4 7.87 -33.37 13.65
C GLN A 4 8.54 -32.36 12.70
N ILE A 5 9.56 -32.79 11.95
CA ILE A 5 10.21 -31.94 10.94
C ILE A 5 9.26 -31.65 9.78
N ARG A 6 8.55 -32.68 9.28
CA ARG A 6 7.54 -32.50 8.22
C ARG A 6 6.41 -31.56 8.65
N SER A 7 5.90 -31.72 9.88
CA SER A 7 4.87 -30.85 10.42
C SER A 7 5.33 -29.39 10.48
N ARG A 8 6.54 -29.13 11.01
CA ARG A 8 7.11 -27.77 11.06
C ARG A 8 7.32 -27.15 9.69
N ILE A 9 7.73 -27.92 8.69
CA ILE A 9 7.87 -27.43 7.31
C ILE A 9 6.50 -27.05 6.72
N ALA A 10 5.47 -27.84 6.98
CA ALA A 10 4.10 -27.53 6.55
C ALA A 10 3.59 -26.23 7.19
N ASP A 11 3.81 -26.05 8.50
CA ASP A 11 3.41 -24.85 9.24
C ASP A 11 4.12 -23.60 8.69
N LEU A 12 5.43 -23.68 8.45
CA LEU A 12 6.21 -22.57 7.88
C LEU A 12 5.75 -22.22 6.46
N SER A 13 5.43 -23.23 5.65
CA SER A 13 4.94 -23.03 4.29
C SER A 13 3.57 -22.35 4.28
N ALA A 14 2.66 -22.78 5.16
CA ALA A 14 1.35 -22.16 5.32
C ALA A 14 1.47 -20.70 5.80
N LEU A 15 2.38 -20.44 6.74
CA LEU A 15 2.66 -19.08 7.21
C LEU A 15 3.21 -18.20 6.09
N ALA A 16 4.17 -18.69 5.31
CA ALA A 16 4.73 -17.97 4.17
C ALA A 16 3.66 -17.61 3.13
N ALA A 17 2.78 -18.56 2.78
CA ALA A 17 1.67 -18.33 1.86
C ALA A 17 0.70 -17.25 2.38
N LYS A 18 0.40 -17.27 3.69
CA LYS A 18 -0.45 -16.26 4.33
C LYS A 18 0.19 -14.88 4.32
N THR A 19 1.49 -14.79 4.59
CA THR A 19 2.25 -13.53 4.49
C THR A 19 2.19 -12.99 3.07
N GLN A 20 2.48 -13.82 2.06
CA GLN A 20 2.43 -13.40 0.66
C GLN A 20 1.02 -12.91 0.25
N ALA A 21 -0.04 -13.59 0.68
CA ALA A 21 -1.41 -13.16 0.43
C ALA A 21 -1.72 -11.81 1.09
N THR A 22 -1.14 -11.55 2.26
CA THR A 22 -1.31 -10.29 3.00
C THR A 22 -0.58 -9.14 2.28
N GLU A 23 0.67 -9.36 1.86
CA GLU A 23 1.45 -8.38 1.10
C GLU A 23 0.77 -8.01 -0.22
N ARG A 24 0.18 -8.99 -0.93
CA ARG A 24 -0.62 -8.71 -2.14
C ARG A 24 -1.82 -7.81 -1.85
N ARG A 25 -2.56 -8.06 -0.77
CA ARG A 25 -3.70 -7.21 -0.38
C ARG A 25 -3.26 -5.80 0.00
N ILE A 26 -2.15 -5.65 0.71
CA ILE A 26 -1.57 -4.35 1.05
C ILE A 26 -1.22 -3.59 -0.23
N LEU A 27 -0.54 -4.26 -1.17
CA LEU A 27 -0.17 -3.68 -2.45
C LEU A 27 -1.41 -3.22 -3.23
N GLU A 28 -2.40 -4.09 -3.40
CA GLU A 28 -3.65 -3.77 -4.12
C GLU A 28 -4.38 -2.56 -3.49
N GLN A 29 -4.46 -2.51 -2.15
CA GLN A 29 -5.10 -1.40 -1.45
C GLN A 29 -4.31 -0.09 -1.61
N ALA A 30 -2.99 -0.15 -1.51
CA ALA A 30 -2.13 1.02 -1.68
C ALA A 30 -2.19 1.58 -3.12
N GLU A 31 -2.20 0.71 -4.13
CA GLU A 31 -2.34 1.10 -5.54
C GLU A 31 -3.70 1.73 -5.82
N ARG A 32 -4.80 1.14 -5.34
CA ARG A 32 -6.14 1.74 -5.45
C ARG A 32 -6.21 3.12 -4.78
N ARG A 33 -5.60 3.26 -3.60
CA ARG A 33 -5.59 4.54 -2.89
C ARG A 33 -4.76 5.59 -3.64
N LEU A 34 -3.63 5.20 -4.22
CA LEU A 34 -2.82 6.09 -5.06
C LEU A 34 -3.62 6.61 -6.27
N GLU A 35 -4.38 5.74 -6.93
CA GLU A 35 -5.25 6.13 -8.05
C GLU A 35 -6.32 7.14 -7.63
N GLN A 36 -7.00 6.89 -6.49
CA GLN A 36 -7.97 7.83 -5.92
C GLN A 36 -7.35 9.20 -5.60
N ILE A 37 -6.17 9.21 -4.96
CA ILE A 37 -5.46 10.44 -4.64
C ILE A 37 -5.03 11.17 -5.91
N ALA A 38 -4.55 10.45 -6.92
CA ALA A 38 -4.15 11.06 -8.19
C ALA A 38 -5.33 11.75 -8.87
N GLY A 39 -6.49 11.09 -8.93
CA GLY A 39 -7.73 11.69 -9.46
C GLY A 39 -8.12 12.94 -8.68
N ARG A 40 -8.14 12.85 -7.35
CA ARG A 40 -8.51 13.97 -6.48
C ARG A 40 -7.55 15.16 -6.60
N LEU A 41 -6.25 14.90 -6.70
CA LEU A 41 -5.24 15.95 -6.90
C LEU A 41 -5.47 16.69 -8.22
N GLU A 42 -5.75 15.99 -9.32
CA GLU A 42 -6.03 16.62 -10.61
C GLU A 42 -7.34 17.43 -10.59
N GLU A 43 -8.37 16.97 -9.86
CA GLU A 43 -9.62 17.71 -9.68
C GLU A 43 -9.42 19.05 -8.96
N ILE A 44 -8.65 19.07 -7.86
CA ILE A 44 -8.55 20.25 -6.99
C ILE A 44 -7.43 21.21 -7.40
N LYS A 45 -6.41 20.72 -8.12
CA LYS A 45 -5.21 21.49 -8.53
C LYS A 45 -5.51 22.84 -9.18
N PRO A 46 -6.51 23.01 -10.07
CA PRO A 46 -6.81 24.32 -10.67
C PRO A 46 -7.34 25.35 -9.67
N ARG A 47 -7.88 24.91 -8.53
CA ARG A 47 -8.57 25.75 -7.54
C ARG A 47 -7.82 25.89 -6.22
N VAL A 48 -6.72 25.17 -6.04
CA VAL A 48 -5.97 25.05 -4.79
C VAL A 48 -5.48 26.38 -4.22
N LEU A 49 -5.18 27.37 -5.09
CA LEU A 49 -4.72 28.70 -4.69
C LEU A 49 -5.85 29.67 -4.36
N LEU A 50 -7.10 29.30 -4.65
CA LEU A 50 -8.28 30.14 -4.51
C LEU A 50 -9.11 29.80 -3.26
N ASP A 51 -8.79 28.67 -2.62
CA ASP A 51 -9.53 28.11 -1.49
C ASP A 51 -8.57 27.45 -0.52
N GLU A 52 -8.45 28.02 0.68
CA GLU A 52 -7.56 27.54 1.74
C GLU A 52 -7.88 26.10 2.15
N SER A 53 -9.16 25.70 2.13
CA SER A 53 -9.55 24.33 2.46
C SER A 53 -9.06 23.31 1.43
N LEU A 54 -9.06 23.71 0.15
CA LEU A 54 -8.50 22.89 -0.93
C LEU A 54 -6.96 22.87 -0.89
N SER A 55 -6.32 23.96 -0.46
CA SER A 55 -4.87 24.01 -0.20
C SER A 55 -4.47 22.99 0.85
N ASP A 56 -5.17 22.97 1.99
CA ASP A 56 -4.93 22.00 3.06
C ASP A 56 -5.19 20.56 2.62
N GLU A 57 -6.28 20.33 1.88
CA GLU A 57 -6.58 19.02 1.29
C GLU A 57 -5.44 18.57 0.35
N TYR A 58 -5.01 19.43 -0.57
CA TYR A 58 -3.94 19.15 -1.52
C TYR A 58 -2.64 18.80 -0.82
N GLN A 59 -2.21 19.59 0.19
CA GLN A 59 -1.00 19.30 0.95
C GLN A 59 -1.07 17.94 1.66
N ARG A 60 -2.21 17.61 2.29
CA ARG A 60 -2.42 16.30 2.93
C ARG A 60 -2.33 15.16 1.91
N LEU A 61 -2.97 15.31 0.75
CA LEU A 61 -2.96 14.31 -0.32
C LEU A 61 -1.55 14.09 -0.91
N ILE A 62 -0.75 15.15 -1.06
CA ILE A 62 0.64 15.04 -1.51
C ILE A 62 1.49 14.24 -0.51
N LEU A 63 1.34 14.52 0.79
CA LEU A 63 2.05 13.77 1.84
C LEU A 63 1.61 12.31 1.89
N GLU A 64 0.30 12.06 1.78
CA GLU A 64 -0.26 10.70 1.75
C GLU A 64 0.26 9.92 0.54
N ARG A 65 0.29 10.53 -0.66
CA ARG A 65 0.85 9.94 -1.88
C ARG A 65 2.31 9.52 -1.67
N GLY A 66 3.12 10.36 -1.05
CA GLY A 66 4.52 10.05 -0.74
C GLY A 66 4.65 8.82 0.18
N LYS A 67 3.85 8.76 1.25
CA LYS A 67 3.82 7.61 2.18
C LYS A 67 3.37 6.33 1.48
N LEU A 68 2.33 6.39 0.65
CA LEU A 68 1.84 5.24 -0.12
C LEU A 68 2.87 4.74 -1.13
N GLY A 69 3.65 5.63 -1.74
CA GLY A 69 4.77 5.23 -2.60
C GLY A 69 5.79 4.36 -1.88
N LEU A 70 6.10 4.67 -0.61
CA LEU A 70 6.97 3.84 0.22
C LEU A 70 6.34 2.48 0.55
N VAL A 71 5.04 2.45 0.88
CA VAL A 71 4.30 1.21 1.14
C VAL A 71 4.30 0.29 -0.09
N VAL A 72 4.01 0.84 -1.27
CA VAL A 72 4.06 0.08 -2.54
C VAL A 72 5.46 -0.47 -2.78
N ALA A 73 6.50 0.33 -2.59
CA ALA A 73 7.88 -0.12 -2.77
C ALA A 73 8.27 -1.25 -1.80
N GLN A 74 7.82 -1.17 -0.54
CA GLN A 74 8.04 -2.19 0.48
C GLN A 74 7.28 -3.48 0.15
N ALA A 75 5.99 -3.39 -0.19
CA ALA A 75 5.16 -4.54 -0.52
C ALA A 75 5.68 -5.26 -1.78
N ARG A 76 6.12 -4.52 -2.81
CA ARG A 76 6.77 -5.11 -4.00
C ARG A 76 8.05 -5.85 -3.64
N ARG A 77 8.92 -5.26 -2.81
CA ARG A 77 10.13 -5.93 -2.32
C ARG A 77 9.82 -7.22 -1.54
N ALA A 78 8.74 -7.24 -0.76
CA ALA A 78 8.32 -8.42 0.00
C ALA A 78 7.78 -9.54 -0.89
N LEU A 79 7.25 -9.21 -2.07
CA LEU A 79 6.67 -10.17 -3.02
C LEU A 79 7.68 -10.78 -4.00
N GLY A 80 8.87 -10.18 -4.14
CA GLY A 80 9.93 -10.61 -5.05
C GLY A 80 9.97 -9.77 -6.31
#